data_AF-A0A539DUF0-F1
#
_entry.id   AF-A0A539DUF0-F1
#
_cell.length_a   1.000
_cell.length_b   1.000
_cell.length_c   1.000
_cell.angle_alpha   90.00
_cell.angle_beta   90.00
_cell.angle_gamma   90.00
#
_symmetry.space_group_name_H-M   'P 1'
#
loop_
_entity.id
_entity.type
_entity.pdbx_description
1 polymer ?
#
loop_
_entity_poly.entity_id
_entity_poly.type
_entity_poly.pdbx_seq_one_letter_code
_entity_poly.pdbx_strand_id
1 'polypeptide(L)'
;MVACSQAAVGEHSLKTVSDLAGVVADVTLGGPAAFETAELFGLAALDAAYEVEFTFVPVDDAAVGAGGAGGSQLSTKLADGTIDCAIAPQTWATITVDGLIALDDDKTAFPLDVVVPLMTTAAATPDVVAVVTQLNATITTDVLRALLVKLAVGDQSYDVIAKQFLESQAPAQ
;
A
#
# COMPACT_ATOMS: atom_id res chain seq x y z
N MET A 1 -2.75 -5.19 1.68
CA MET A 1 -3.63 -4.94 0.52
C MET A 1 -3.14 -5.73 -0.68
N VAL A 2 -3.95 -5.84 -1.74
CA VAL A 2 -3.52 -6.39 -3.03
C VAL A 2 -3.32 -5.25 -4.03
N ALA A 3 -2.16 -5.21 -4.69
CA ALA A 3 -1.88 -4.30 -5.79
C ALA A 3 -1.48 -5.09 -7.04
N CYS A 4 -2.15 -4.83 -8.16
CA CYS A 4 -1.98 -5.58 -9.40
C CYS A 4 -1.33 -4.74 -10.50
N SER A 5 -0.64 -5.39 -11.42
CA SER A 5 -0.16 -4.76 -12.63
C SER A 5 -1.33 -4.26 -13.49
N GLN A 6 -1.09 -3.21 -14.30
CA GLN A 6 -2.10 -2.70 -15.22
C GLN A 6 -2.50 -3.76 -16.27
N ALA A 7 -1.56 -4.63 -16.65
CA ALA A 7 -1.81 -5.72 -17.58
C ALA A 7 -2.84 -6.71 -17.00
N ALA A 8 -2.59 -7.22 -15.79
CA ALA A 8 -3.51 -8.15 -15.12
C ALA A 8 -4.90 -7.53 -14.89
N VAL A 9 -4.94 -6.26 -14.47
CA VAL A 9 -6.20 -5.52 -14.31
C VAL A 9 -6.94 -5.36 -15.63
N GLY A 10 -6.23 -5.04 -16.72
CA GLY A 10 -6.84 -4.88 -18.05
C GLY A 10 -7.35 -6.19 -18.64
N GLU A 11 -6.59 -7.27 -18.47
CA GLU A 11 -6.92 -8.60 -19.00
C GLU A 11 -8.14 -9.20 -18.30
N HIS A 12 -8.17 -9.12 -16.96
CA HIS A 12 -9.22 -9.74 -16.15
C HIS A 12 -10.28 -8.77 -15.63
N SER A 13 -10.19 -7.47 -15.97
CA SER A 13 -11.10 -6.41 -15.52
C SER A 13 -11.21 -6.27 -13.99
N LEU A 14 -10.08 -6.43 -13.30
CA LEU A 14 -10.01 -6.49 -11.82
C LEU A 14 -10.32 -5.14 -11.16
N LYS A 15 -11.21 -5.13 -10.18
CA LYS A 15 -11.47 -3.95 -9.31
C LYS A 15 -11.44 -4.31 -7.83
N THR A 16 -11.89 -5.51 -7.52
CA THR A 16 -12.01 -6.06 -6.16
C THR A 16 -11.15 -7.31 -6.01
N VAL A 17 -10.86 -7.69 -4.77
CA VAL A 17 -10.19 -8.96 -4.50
C VAL A 17 -11.12 -10.15 -4.83
N SER A 18 -12.45 -9.97 -4.78
CA SER A 18 -13.40 -10.96 -5.32
C SER A 18 -13.25 -11.17 -6.84
N ASP A 19 -13.00 -10.12 -7.62
CA ASP A 19 -12.73 -10.28 -9.06
C ASP A 19 -11.47 -11.12 -9.29
N LEU A 20 -10.43 -10.86 -8.49
CA LEU A 20 -9.18 -11.62 -8.53
C LEU A 20 -9.40 -13.10 -8.16
N ALA A 21 -10.18 -13.36 -7.11
CA ALA A 21 -10.55 -14.72 -6.72
C ALA A 21 -11.28 -15.47 -7.85
N GLY A 22 -12.09 -14.77 -8.65
CA GLY A 22 -12.78 -15.32 -9.81
C GLY A 22 -11.87 -15.79 -10.94
N VAL A 23 -10.62 -15.33 -10.98
CA VAL A 23 -9.62 -15.69 -12.01
C VAL A 23 -8.35 -16.30 -11.41
N VAL A 24 -8.42 -16.83 -10.18
CA VAL A 24 -7.26 -17.29 -9.39
C VAL A 24 -6.37 -18.34 -10.08
N ALA A 25 -6.90 -19.07 -11.06
CA ALA A 25 -6.16 -20.03 -11.85
C ALA A 25 -5.21 -19.39 -12.89
N ASP A 26 -5.49 -18.14 -13.27
CA ASP A 26 -4.77 -17.40 -14.32
C ASP A 26 -3.86 -16.31 -13.75
N VAL A 27 -3.94 -16.02 -12.44
CA VAL A 27 -3.19 -14.95 -11.77
C VAL A 27 -2.35 -15.50 -10.62
N THR A 28 -1.12 -15.00 -10.51
CA THR A 28 -0.20 -15.36 -9.44
C THR A 28 -0.06 -14.20 -8.45
N LEU A 29 -0.28 -14.47 -7.16
CA LEU A 29 0.02 -13.54 -6.07
C LEU A 29 1.47 -13.70 -5.62
N GLY A 30 2.15 -12.58 -5.33
CA GLY A 30 3.41 -12.59 -4.60
C GLY A 30 3.36 -11.76 -3.34
N GLY A 31 4.23 -12.02 -2.37
CA GLY A 31 4.25 -11.24 -1.14
C GLY A 31 5.28 -11.72 -0.13
N PRO A 32 5.38 -11.05 1.03
CA PRO A 32 6.30 -11.44 2.10
C PRO A 32 6.09 -12.91 2.50
N ALA A 33 7.17 -13.66 2.72
CA ALA A 33 7.12 -15.04 3.21
C ALA A 33 6.36 -15.14 4.55
N ALA A 34 6.43 -14.10 5.39
CA ALA A 34 5.65 -14.05 6.63
C ALA A 34 4.13 -14.07 6.38
N PHE A 35 3.63 -13.56 5.24
CA PHE A 35 2.20 -13.59 4.91
C PHE A 35 1.70 -15.01 4.63
N GLU A 36 2.53 -15.86 4.01
CA GLU A 36 2.19 -17.26 3.70
C GLU A 36 1.89 -18.07 4.97
N THR A 37 2.61 -17.77 6.06
CA THR A 37 2.53 -18.53 7.32
C THR A 37 1.78 -17.81 8.44
N ALA A 38 1.32 -16.58 8.22
CA ALA A 38 0.63 -15.79 9.24
C ALA A 38 -0.73 -16.39 9.61
N GLU A 39 -0.95 -16.61 10.91
CA GLU A 39 -2.21 -17.15 11.45
C GLU A 39 -3.39 -16.17 11.32
N LEU A 40 -3.11 -14.86 11.38
CA LEU A 40 -4.09 -13.80 11.24
C LEU A 40 -3.73 -12.91 10.05
N PHE A 41 -4.71 -12.62 9.21
CA PHE A 41 -4.54 -11.77 8.02
C PHE A 41 -3.43 -12.25 7.07
N GLY A 42 -3.12 -13.55 7.11
CA GLY A 42 -2.20 -14.22 6.19
C GLY A 42 -2.93 -14.90 5.03
N LEU A 43 -2.19 -15.70 4.26
CA LEU A 43 -2.70 -16.39 3.08
C LEU A 43 -3.91 -17.28 3.39
N ALA A 44 -3.83 -18.10 4.44
CA ALA A 44 -4.94 -18.98 4.84
C ALA A 44 -6.22 -18.19 5.23
N ALA A 45 -6.08 -17.00 5.81
CA ALA A 45 -7.21 -16.14 6.13
C ALA A 45 -7.81 -15.50 4.87
N LEU A 46 -6.96 -15.12 3.91
CA LEU A 46 -7.38 -14.61 2.60
C LEU A 46 -8.14 -15.69 1.80
N ASP A 47 -7.57 -16.89 1.71
CA ASP A 47 -8.19 -18.04 1.05
C ASP A 47 -9.58 -18.32 1.62
N ALA A 48 -9.70 -18.36 2.95
CA ALA A 48 -10.96 -18.59 3.64
C ALA A 48 -11.98 -17.46 3.40
N ALA A 49 -11.55 -16.20 3.37
CA ALA A 49 -12.45 -15.07 3.13
C ALA A 49 -13.02 -15.10 1.69
N TYR A 50 -12.20 -15.46 0.71
CA TYR A 50 -12.58 -15.45 -0.70
C TYR A 50 -13.05 -16.81 -1.24
N GLU A 51 -12.98 -17.87 -0.41
CA GLU A 51 -13.41 -19.24 -0.72
C GLU A 51 -12.66 -19.86 -1.92
N VAL A 52 -11.38 -19.50 -2.06
CA VAL A 52 -10.47 -19.97 -3.12
C VAL A 52 -9.07 -20.22 -2.55
N GLU A 53 -8.24 -20.98 -3.27
CA GLU A 53 -6.82 -21.16 -2.92
C GLU A 53 -5.98 -20.31 -3.88
N PHE A 54 -5.33 -19.26 -3.37
CA PHE A 54 -4.47 -18.40 -4.19
C PHE A 54 -3.11 -19.06 -4.45
N THR A 55 -2.67 -19.04 -5.72
CA THR A 55 -1.27 -19.36 -6.06
C THR A 55 -0.38 -18.25 -5.52
N PHE A 56 0.48 -18.58 -4.55
CA PHE A 56 1.32 -17.62 -3.85
C PHE A 56 2.82 -17.86 -4.08
N VAL A 57 3.55 -16.79 -4.38
CA VAL A 57 5.01 -16.78 -4.53
C VAL A 57 5.62 -15.96 -3.38
N PRO A 58 6.22 -16.62 -2.38
CA PRO A 58 6.86 -15.90 -1.29
C PRO A 58 8.11 -15.17 -1.79
N VAL A 59 8.34 -13.98 -1.25
CA VAL A 59 9.59 -13.23 -1.35
C VAL A 59 10.16 -12.99 0.04
N ASP A 60 11.47 -12.74 0.13
CA ASP A 60 12.11 -12.31 1.36
C ASP A 60 11.38 -11.07 1.93
N ASP A 61 11.02 -11.10 3.22
CA ASP A 61 10.29 -10.03 3.89
C ASP A 61 11.03 -8.69 3.80
N ALA A 62 12.37 -8.71 3.87
CA ALA A 62 13.19 -7.50 3.69
C ALA A 62 13.15 -6.98 2.25
N ALA A 63 12.78 -7.82 1.30
CA ALA A 63 12.74 -7.53 -0.13
C ALA A 63 11.35 -7.14 -0.65
N VAL A 64 10.37 -6.92 0.23
CA VAL A 64 9.08 -6.29 -0.11
C VAL A 64 9.27 -4.80 -0.43
N GLY A 65 10.29 -4.17 0.15
CA GLY A 65 10.61 -2.75 -0.05
C GLY A 65 9.72 -1.85 0.82
N ALA A 66 10.00 -1.80 2.12
CA ALA A 66 9.31 -0.89 3.03
C ALA A 66 9.83 0.55 2.82
N GLY A 67 9.11 1.34 2.02
CA GLY A 67 9.32 2.80 1.89
C GLY A 67 10.23 3.25 0.73
N GLY A 68 10.78 2.33 -0.05
CA GLY A 68 11.47 2.59 -1.32
C GLY A 68 10.57 2.30 -2.53
N ALA A 69 10.85 2.91 -3.67
CA ALA A 69 10.13 2.72 -4.92
C ALA A 69 11.04 1.97 -5.90
N GLY A 70 10.53 0.86 -6.45
CA GLY A 70 11.29 -0.01 -7.34
C GLY A 70 12.49 -0.69 -6.65
N GLY A 71 13.08 -1.67 -7.34
CA GLY A 71 14.31 -2.36 -6.90
C GLY A 71 14.14 -3.37 -5.76
N SER A 72 12.92 -3.53 -5.22
CA SER A 72 12.60 -4.63 -4.32
C SER A 72 12.39 -5.91 -5.14
N GLN A 73 12.65 -7.08 -4.56
CA GLN A 73 12.46 -8.35 -5.27
C GLN A 73 10.99 -8.53 -5.67
N LEU A 74 10.06 -8.01 -4.87
CA LEU A 74 8.63 -7.99 -5.18
C LEU A 74 8.32 -7.13 -6.42
N SER A 75 8.88 -5.92 -6.51
CA SER A 75 8.69 -5.06 -7.70
C SER A 75 9.31 -5.66 -8.96
N THR A 76 10.47 -6.32 -8.86
CA THR A 76 11.10 -7.02 -9.98
C THR A 76 10.21 -8.14 -10.52
N LYS A 77 9.60 -8.94 -9.62
CA LYS A 77 8.71 -10.04 -10.01
C LYS A 77 7.42 -9.58 -10.66
N LEU A 78 6.90 -8.41 -10.28
CA LEU A 78 5.79 -7.78 -11.00
C LEU A 78 6.23 -7.31 -12.39
N ALA A 79 7.40 -6.68 -12.48
CA ALA A 79 7.91 -6.13 -13.74
C ALA A 79 8.28 -7.21 -14.77
N ASP A 80 8.75 -8.38 -14.33
CA ASP A 80 9.11 -9.50 -15.20
C ASP A 80 7.95 -10.50 -15.46
N GLY A 81 6.80 -10.29 -14.81
CA GLY A 81 5.61 -11.14 -14.97
C GLY A 81 5.67 -12.47 -14.22
N THR A 82 6.61 -12.64 -13.28
CA THR A 82 6.60 -13.81 -12.38
C THR A 82 5.38 -13.81 -11.46
N ILE A 83 4.89 -12.63 -11.10
CA ILE A 83 3.64 -12.43 -10.35
C ILE A 83 2.80 -11.33 -11.01
N ASP A 84 1.49 -11.45 -10.94
CA ASP A 84 0.55 -10.51 -11.55
C ASP A 84 0.09 -9.43 -10.57
N CYS A 85 0.02 -9.85 -9.30
CA CYS A 85 -0.47 -9.05 -8.20
C CYS A 85 0.38 -9.31 -6.95
N ALA A 86 0.46 -8.32 -6.08
CA ALA A 86 1.30 -8.34 -4.90
C ALA A 86 0.51 -8.04 -3.62
N ILE A 87 0.78 -8.81 -2.57
CA ILE A 87 0.49 -8.46 -1.19
C ILE A 87 1.52 -7.45 -0.74
N ALA A 88 1.07 -6.21 -0.52
CA ALA A 88 1.93 -5.09 -0.19
C ALA A 88 1.32 -4.19 0.90
N PRO A 89 2.15 -3.39 1.59
CA PRO A 89 1.67 -2.32 2.48
C PRO A 89 0.84 -1.29 1.72
N GLN A 90 -0.14 -0.68 2.38
CA GLN A 90 -0.97 0.33 1.71
C GLN A 90 -0.19 1.55 1.23
N THR A 91 0.90 1.88 1.92
CA THR A 91 1.78 3.02 1.66
C THR A 91 2.91 2.72 0.67
N TRP A 92 2.88 1.56 0.00
CA TRP A 92 3.95 1.15 -0.91
C TRP A 92 4.08 2.12 -2.10
N ALA A 93 5.20 2.85 -2.15
CA ALA A 93 5.46 3.91 -3.13
C ALA A 93 5.48 3.40 -4.59
N THR A 94 5.89 2.14 -4.77
CA THR A 94 5.89 1.44 -6.08
C THR A 94 4.52 1.46 -6.75
N ILE A 95 3.42 1.47 -5.99
CA ILE A 95 2.07 1.60 -6.56
C ILE A 95 1.97 2.85 -7.44
N THR A 96 2.54 3.97 -6.98
CA THR A 96 2.53 5.23 -7.73
C THR A 96 3.59 5.25 -8.83
N VAL A 97 4.80 4.74 -8.56
CA VAL A 97 5.91 4.78 -9.54
C VAL A 97 5.65 3.89 -10.74
N ASP A 98 5.16 2.68 -10.50
CA ASP A 98 4.95 1.66 -11.54
C ASP A 98 3.49 1.65 -12.04
N GLY A 99 2.64 2.54 -11.52
CA GLY A 99 1.24 2.68 -11.94
C GLY A 99 0.38 1.46 -11.62
N LEU A 100 0.69 0.74 -10.54
CA LEU A 100 -0.08 -0.42 -10.08
C LEU A 100 -1.47 -0.01 -9.62
N ILE A 101 -2.42 -0.94 -9.73
CA ILE A 101 -3.81 -0.73 -9.32
C ILE A 101 -4.05 -1.46 -8.00
N ALA A 102 -4.34 -0.72 -6.94
CA ALA A 102 -4.81 -1.29 -5.69
C ALA A 102 -6.25 -1.78 -5.85
N LEU A 103 -6.51 -3.05 -5.50
CA LEU A 103 -7.86 -3.62 -5.53
C LEU A 103 -8.59 -3.30 -4.23
N ASP A 104 -9.92 -3.15 -4.32
CA ASP A 104 -10.79 -3.02 -3.16
C ASP A 104 -10.93 -4.38 -2.45
N ASP A 105 -10.78 -4.38 -1.13
CA ASP A 105 -10.93 -5.58 -0.29
C ASP A 105 -12.39 -5.65 0.19
N ASP A 106 -13.25 -6.15 -0.68
CA ASP A 106 -14.70 -6.16 -0.52
C ASP A 106 -15.20 -7.12 0.57
N LYS A 107 -14.32 -7.99 1.09
CA LYS A 107 -14.60 -8.89 2.22
C LYS A 107 -13.80 -8.58 3.48
N THR A 108 -13.06 -7.48 3.52
CA THR A 108 -12.27 -7.06 4.70
C THR A 108 -11.30 -8.13 5.20
N ALA A 109 -10.65 -8.85 4.28
CA ALA A 109 -9.67 -9.88 4.61
C ALA A 109 -8.35 -9.30 5.14
N PHE A 110 -8.05 -8.04 4.85
CA PHE A 110 -6.90 -7.31 5.36
C PHE A 110 -7.27 -6.39 6.52
N PRO A 111 -6.34 -6.15 7.46
CA PRO A 111 -6.55 -5.13 8.48
C PRO A 111 -6.63 -3.74 7.85
N LEU A 112 -7.39 -2.86 8.50
CA LEU A 112 -7.41 -1.44 8.13
C LEU A 112 -6.20 -0.73 8.72
N ASP A 113 -5.36 -0.18 7.85
CA ASP A 113 -4.21 0.64 8.24
C ASP A 113 -4.59 2.12 8.19
N VAL A 114 -4.89 2.72 9.34
CA VAL A 114 -5.22 4.15 9.44
C VAL A 114 -4.13 4.92 10.17
N VAL A 115 -3.72 6.06 9.59
CA VAL A 115 -2.80 6.99 10.24
C VAL A 115 -3.63 8.00 11.04
N VAL A 116 -3.46 8.01 12.35
CA VAL A 116 -4.18 8.91 13.26
C VAL A 116 -3.20 9.62 14.20
N PRO A 117 -3.29 10.96 14.35
CA PRO A 117 -2.46 11.69 15.29
C PRO A 117 -2.84 11.36 16.74
N LEU A 118 -1.83 11.07 17.57
CA LEU A 118 -2.01 10.84 19.00
C LEU A 118 -1.24 11.91 19.78
N MET A 119 -1.89 12.54 20.75
CA MET A 119 -1.29 13.57 21.61
C MET A 119 -1.76 13.42 23.05
N THR A 120 -0.95 13.92 23.99
CA THR A 120 -1.34 13.97 25.40
C THR A 120 -2.41 15.04 25.62
N THR A 121 -3.25 14.86 26.64
CA THR A 121 -4.28 15.84 26.99
C THR A 121 -3.69 17.22 27.32
N ALA A 122 -2.50 17.26 27.91
CA ALA A 122 -1.79 18.50 28.21
C ALA A 122 -1.38 19.29 26.96
N ALA A 123 -1.13 18.60 25.83
CA ALA A 123 -0.76 19.22 24.56
C ALA A 123 -1.98 19.54 23.67
N ALA A 124 -3.15 18.96 23.98
CA ALA A 124 -4.39 19.08 23.20
C ALA A 124 -5.13 20.40 23.47
N THR A 125 -4.45 21.54 23.31
CA THR A 125 -5.13 22.84 23.31
C THR A 125 -6.07 22.94 22.10
N PRO A 126 -7.15 23.75 22.16
CA PRO A 126 -8.08 23.88 21.04
C PRO A 126 -7.41 24.22 19.70
N ASP A 127 -6.41 25.10 19.71
CA ASP A 127 -5.68 25.51 18.51
C ASP A 127 -4.83 24.36 17.94
N VAL A 128 -4.13 23.61 18.79
CA VAL A 128 -3.33 22.46 18.36
C VAL A 128 -4.22 21.38 17.75
N VAL A 129 -5.35 21.08 18.39
CA VAL A 129 -6.32 20.10 17.87
C VAL A 129 -6.83 20.56 16.50
N ALA A 130 -7.24 21.82 16.35
CA ALA A 130 -7.76 22.33 15.09
C ALA A 130 -6.74 22.20 13.94
N VAL A 131 -5.48 22.61 14.18
CA VAL A 131 -4.41 22.52 13.18
C VAL A 131 -4.10 21.07 12.81
N VAL A 132 -3.97 20.19 13.80
CA VAL A 132 -3.67 18.77 13.56
C VAL A 132 -4.83 18.08 12.84
N THR A 133 -6.08 18.38 13.18
CA THR A 133 -7.26 17.86 12.48
C THR A 133 -7.28 18.31 11.03
N GLN A 134 -7.02 19.58 10.75
CA GLN A 134 -6.94 20.09 9.38
C GLN A 134 -5.84 19.40 8.58
N LEU A 135 -4.64 19.28 9.15
CA LEU A 135 -3.51 18.60 8.50
C LEU A 135 -3.81 17.11 8.26
N ASN A 136 -4.39 16.41 9.23
CA ASN A 136 -4.70 15.00 9.07
C ASN A 136 -5.69 14.75 7.93
N ALA A 137 -6.62 15.68 7.70
CA ALA A 137 -7.57 15.58 6.59
C ALA A 137 -6.91 15.71 5.20
N THR A 138 -5.71 16.29 5.10
CA THR A 138 -4.99 16.41 3.82
C THR A 138 -4.07 15.23 3.53
N ILE A 139 -3.67 14.46 4.56
CA ILE A 139 -2.79 13.29 4.42
C ILE A 139 -3.63 12.07 4.05
N THR A 140 -4.13 12.05 2.82
CA THR A 140 -4.76 10.87 2.23
C THR A 140 -3.71 9.79 1.90
N THR A 141 -4.13 8.55 1.66
CA THR A 141 -3.22 7.46 1.28
C THR A 141 -2.41 7.81 0.03
N ASP A 142 -3.01 8.45 -0.97
CA ASP A 142 -2.32 8.85 -2.20
C ASP A 142 -1.33 10.00 -1.96
N VAL A 143 -1.69 10.96 -1.12
CA VAL A 143 -0.75 12.01 -0.70
C VAL A 143 0.43 11.39 0.05
N LEU A 144 0.19 10.46 0.97
CA LEU A 144 1.25 9.77 1.70
C LEU A 144 2.16 8.96 0.77
N ARG A 145 1.60 8.21 -0.19
CA ARG A 145 2.39 7.52 -1.22
C ARG A 145 3.24 8.50 -2.01
N ALA A 146 2.68 9.62 -2.46
CA ALA A 146 3.43 10.64 -3.20
C ALA A 146 4.58 11.24 -2.39
N LEU A 147 4.41 11.44 -1.07
CA LEU A 147 5.50 11.85 -0.17
C LEU A 147 6.57 10.76 -0.04
N LEU A 148 6.17 9.49 0.05
CA LEU A 148 7.09 8.36 0.11
C LEU A 148 7.85 8.17 -1.21
N VAL A 149 7.24 8.45 -2.36
CA VAL A 149 7.95 8.49 -3.66
C VAL A 149 9.11 9.49 -3.62
N LYS A 150 8.91 10.68 -3.04
CA LYS A 150 9.99 11.68 -2.91
C LYS A 150 11.15 11.19 -2.05
N LEU A 151 10.85 10.42 -1.00
CA LEU A 151 11.87 9.82 -0.13
C LEU A 151 12.59 8.65 -0.81
N ALA A 152 11.84 7.86 -1.57
CA ALA A 152 12.32 6.67 -2.23
C ALA A 152 13.23 6.94 -3.44
N VAL A 153 12.87 7.94 -4.24
CA VAL A 153 13.51 8.25 -5.53
C VAL A 153 14.37 9.51 -5.45
N GLY A 154 14.15 10.36 -4.44
CA GLY A 154 14.86 11.62 -4.26
C GLY A 154 15.96 11.55 -3.20
N ASP A 155 16.91 12.48 -3.28
CA ASP A 155 17.97 12.67 -2.28
C ASP A 155 17.52 13.54 -1.10
N GLN A 156 16.22 13.82 -0.97
CA GLN A 156 15.68 14.69 0.07
C GLN A 156 15.44 13.92 1.36
N SER A 157 15.87 14.49 2.48
CA SER A 157 15.54 13.96 3.80
C SER A 157 14.07 14.19 4.15
N TYR A 158 13.55 13.38 5.07
CA TYR A 158 12.14 13.42 5.49
C TYR A 158 11.71 14.79 6.04
N ASP A 159 12.60 15.54 6.71
CA ASP A 159 12.33 16.88 7.23
C ASP A 159 12.15 17.91 6.10
N VAL A 160 12.94 17.80 5.03
CA VAL A 160 12.79 18.66 3.84
C VAL A 160 11.47 18.38 3.14
N ILE A 161 11.13 17.10 2.94
CA ILE A 161 9.88 16.68 2.30
C ILE A 161 8.67 17.16 3.13
N ALA A 162 8.71 16.96 4.45
CA ALA A 162 7.64 17.39 5.36
C ALA A 162 7.45 18.91 5.34
N LYS A 163 8.55 19.68 5.38
CA LYS A 163 8.49 21.15 5.32
C LYS A 163 7.87 21.63 4.01
N GLN A 164 8.31 21.09 2.87
CA GLN A 164 7.76 21.44 1.56
C GLN A 164 6.28 21.05 1.43
N PHE A 165 5.87 19.93 2.03
CA PHE A 165 4.46 19.56 2.08
C PHE A 165 3.64 20.57 2.89
N LEU A 166 4.09 20.95 4.09
CA LEU A 166 3.39 21.96 4.91
C LEU A 166 3.30 23.32 4.20
N GLU A 167 4.36 23.74 3.51
CA GLU A 167 4.37 24.96 2.70
C GLU A 167 3.34 24.91 1.56
N SER A 168 3.12 23.75 0.94
CA SER A 168 2.12 23.60 -0.12
C SER A 168 0.68 23.56 0.37
N GLN A 169 0.46 23.31 1.67
CA GLN A 169 -0.87 23.35 2.29
C GLN A 169 -1.23 24.76 2.82
N ALA A 170 -0.27 25.69 2.86
CA ALA A 170 -0.54 27.05 3.30
C ALA A 170 -1.49 27.75 2.31
N PRO A 171 -2.50 28.50 2.78
CA PRO A 171 -3.33 29.33 1.91
C PRO A 171 -2.44 30.28 1.09
N ALA A 172 -2.72 30.43 -0.20
CA ALA A 172 -2.09 31.49 -0.99
C ALA A 172 -2.38 32.84 -0.31
N GLN A 173 -1.31 33.57 0.03
CA GLN A 173 -1.40 34.92 0.61
C GLN A 173 -1.86 35.94 -0.43
#